data_AF-A0AA38CQC9-F1
#
_entry.id   AF-A0AA38CQC9-F1
#
_cell.length_a   1.000
_cell.length_b   1.000
_cell.length_c   1.000
_cell.angle_alpha   90.00
_cell.angle_beta   90.00
_cell.angle_gamma   90.00
#
_symmetry.space_group_name_H-M   'P 1'
#
loop_
_entity.id
_entity.type
_entity.pdbx_description
1 polymer ?
#
loop_
_entity_poly.entity_id
_entity_poly.type
_entity_poly.pdbx_seq_one_letter_code
_entity_poly.pdbx_strand_id
1 'polypeptide(L)' 'VQFTEYIQKNVHLYQFRNGIPLTTAAAANFTRGELATALRKNPYSVNLLFAGFDKDVGPSLYYIDYIATLHKVDKAAFGY' A
#
# COMPACT_ATOMS: atom_id res chain seq x y z
N VAL A 1 14.90 -6.09 5.60
CA VAL A 1 14.10 -5.94 4.36
C VAL A 1 13.30 -4.66 4.50
N GLN A 2 13.33 -3.76 3.51
CA GLN A 2 12.49 -2.56 3.55
C GLN A 2 11.02 -2.94 3.39
N PHE A 3 10.12 -2.26 4.12
CA PHE A 3 8.69 -2.54 4.08
C PHE A 3 8.11 -2.47 2.67
N THR A 4 8.51 -1.47 1.88
CA THR A 4 8.08 -1.30 0.48
C THR A 4 8.49 -2.47 -0.41
N GLU A 5 9.70 -3.01 -0.25
CA GLU A 5 10.17 -4.18 -0.98
C GLU A 5 9.36 -5.43 -0.64
N TYR A 6 9.02 -5.61 0.65
CA TYR A 6 8.14 -6.69 1.10
C TYR A 6 6.76 -6.60 0.43
N ILE A 7 6.16 -5.42 0.40
CA ILE A 7 4.86 -5.20 -0.25
C ILE A 7 4.92 -5.49 -1.74
N GLN A 8 5.92 -4.95 -2.45
CA GLN A 8 6.07 -5.14 -3.89
C GLN A 8 6.16 -6.63 -4.26
N LYS A 9 6.96 -7.41 -3.53
CA LYS A 9 7.10 -8.85 -3.78
C LYS A 9 5.79 -9.61 -3.56
N ASN A 10 5.02 -9.26 -2.54
CA ASN A 10 3.74 -9.92 -2.27
C ASN A 10 2.65 -9.55 -3.28
N VAL A 11 2.62 -8.31 -3.76
CA VAL A 11 1.71 -7.90 -4.84
C VAL A 11 2.03 -8.68 -6.13
N HIS A 12 3.30 -8.80 -6.51
CA HIS A 12 3.70 -9.62 -7.66
C HIS A 12 3.40 -11.11 -7.46
N LEU A 13 3.62 -11.64 -6.26
CA LEU A 13 3.30 -13.04 -5.95
C LEU A 13 1.79 -13.30 -6.06
N TYR A 14 0.94 -12.37 -5.62
CA TYR A 14 -0.51 -12.48 -5.79
C TYR A 14 -0.87 -12.58 -7.27
N GLN A 15 -0.33 -11.70 -8.11
CA GLN A 15 -0.59 -11.73 -9.55
C GLN A 15 -0.12 -13.04 -10.18
N PHE A 16 1.06 -13.54 -9.80
CA PHE A 16 1.58 -14.81 -10.30
C PHE A 16 0.68 -15.99 -9.92
N ARG A 17 0.14 -16.02 -8.70
CA ARG A 17 -0.71 -17.12 -8.22
C ARG A 17 -2.12 -17.09 -8.78
N ASN A 18 -2.70 -15.92 -8.98
CA ASN A 18 -4.11 -15.77 -9.34
C ASN A 18 -4.33 -15.42 -10.82
N GLY A 19 -3.27 -15.09 -11.57
CA GLY A 19 -3.34 -14.71 -12.99
C GLY A 19 -3.92 -13.32 -13.25
N ILE A 20 -4.32 -12.59 -12.20
CA ILE A 20 -4.90 -11.24 -12.30
C ILE A 20 -4.16 -10.26 -11.37
N PRO A 21 -3.91 -9.01 -11.81
CA PRO A 21 -3.32 -7.99 -10.95
C PRO A 21 -4.34 -7.50 -9.90
N LEU A 22 -3.82 -7.04 -8.75
CA LEU A 22 -4.63 -6.31 -7.78
C LEU A 22 -4.99 -4.93 -8.33
N THR A 23 -6.19 -4.45 -8.01
CA THR A 23 -6.53 -3.04 -8.19
C THR A 23 -5.70 -2.18 -7.25
N THR A 24 -5.54 -0.90 -7.57
CA THR A 24 -4.80 0.05 -6.74
C THR A 24 -5.39 0.12 -5.33
N ALA A 25 -6.72 0.15 -5.22
CA ALA A 25 -7.42 0.14 -3.93
C ALA A 25 -7.16 -1.15 -3.13
N ALA A 26 -7.15 -2.32 -3.79
CA ALA A 26 -6.88 -3.58 -3.12
C ALA A 26 -5.43 -3.66 -2.62
N ALA A 27 -4.47 -3.22 -3.43
CA ALA A 27 -3.06 -3.19 -3.04
C ALA A 27 -2.78 -2.20 -1.89
N ALA A 28 -3.44 -1.04 -1.87
CA ALA A 28 -3.36 -0.08 -0.77
C ALA A 28 -3.94 -0.66 0.54
N ASN A 29 -5.08 -1.36 0.48
CA ASN A 29 -5.67 -2.03 1.63
C ASN A 29 -4.82 -3.19 2.15
N PHE A 30 -4.23 -3.97 1.25
CA PHE A 30 -3.25 -5.01 1.60
C PHE A 30 -2.05 -4.40 2.34
N THR A 31 -1.47 -3.33 1.80
CA THR A 31 -0.33 -2.62 2.41
C THR A 31 -0.65 -2.13 3.82
N ARG A 32 -1.82 -1.51 4.00
CA ARG A 32 -2.32 -1.07 5.31
C ARG A 32 -2.51 -2.25 6.28
N GLY A 33 -3.00 -3.39 5.80
CA GLY A 33 -3.18 -4.61 6.60
C GLY A 33 -1.85 -5.19 7.11
N GLU A 34 -0.84 -5.23 6.25
CA GLU A 34 0.52 -5.66 6.62
C GLU A 34 1.15 -4.70 7.64
N LEU A 35 0.96 -3.38 7.45
CA LEU A 35 1.45 -2.38 8.41
C LEU A 35 0.76 -2.50 9.77
N ALA A 36 -0.56 -2.70 9.79
CA ALA A 36 -1.33 -2.92 11.02
C ALA A 36 -0.93 -4.21 11.75
N THR A 37 -0.55 -5.25 11.00
CA THR A 37 -0.03 -6.51 11.57
C THR A 37 1.34 -6.30 12.18
N ALA A 38 2.23 -5.59 11.46
CA ALA A 38 3.56 -5.24 11.94
C ALA A 38 3.49 -4.36 13.20
N LEU A 39 2.55 -3.42 13.28
CA LEU A 39 2.36 -2.51 14.42
C LEU A 39 2.23 -3.25 15.77
N ARG A 40 1.67 -4.47 15.77
CA ARG A 40 1.47 -5.29 16.97
C ARG A 40 2.59 -6.29 17.25
N LYS A 41 3.57 -6.43 16.35
CA LYS A 41 4.65 -7.43 16.44
C LYS A 41 6.03 -6.81 16.37
N ASN A 42 6.33 -6.13 15.27
CA ASN A 42 7.59 -5.45 15.01
C ASN A 42 7.30 -4.25 14.10
N PRO A 43 6.99 -3.07 14.68
CA PRO A 43 6.42 -1.94 13.95
C PRO A 43 7.39 -1.33 12.93
N TYR A 44 6.87 -0.98 11.75
CA TYR A 44 7.56 -0.12 10.80
C TYR A 44 7.12 1.33 11.02
N SER A 45 8.07 2.20 11.38
CA SER A 45 7.79 3.64 11.57
C SER A 45 7.91 4.38 10.23
N VAL A 46 7.01 4.09 9.29
CA VAL A 46 7.02 4.67 7.94
C VAL A 46 5.66 5.21 7.53
N ASN A 47 5.66 6.38 6.89
CA ASN A 47 4.52 6.90 6.16
C ASN A 47 4.70 6.60 4.67
N LEU A 48 3.63 6.33 3.94
CA LEU A 48 3.65 5.90 2.54
C LEU A 48 2.69 6.74 1.69
N LEU A 49 3.17 7.16 0.52
CA LEU A 49 2.29 7.55 -0.59
C LEU A 49 2.16 6.34 -1.50
N PHE A 50 0.94 5.88 -1.68
CA PHE A 50 0.61 4.76 -2.54
C PHE A 50 -0.22 5.28 -3.72
N ALA A 51 0.35 5.26 -4.91
CA ALA A 51 -0.32 5.71 -6.12
C ALA A 51 -0.48 4.56 -7.12
N GLY A 52 -1.53 4.60 -7.91
CA GLY A 52 -1.75 3.67 -9.01
C GLY A 52 -2.84 4.12 -9.94
N PHE A 53 -3.03 3.36 -11.01
CA PHE A 53 -3.98 3.64 -12.07
C PHE A 53 -4.73 2.36 -12.43
N ASP A 54 -6.05 2.38 -12.27
CA ASP A 54 -6.93 1.30 -12.69
C ASP A 54 -7.75 1.80 -13.89
N LYS A 55 -7.89 1.02 -14.97
CA LYS A 55 -8.52 1.49 -16.23
C LYS A 55 -9.95 2.03 -16.03
N ASP A 56 -10.73 1.38 -15.18
CA ASP A 56 -12.15 1.70 -14.97
C ASP A 56 -12.37 2.83 -13.95
N VAL A 57 -11.35 3.15 -13.14
CA VAL A 57 -11.45 4.12 -12.02
C VAL A 57 -10.61 5.37 -12.28
N GLY A 58 -9.55 5.25 -13.07
CA GLY A 58 -8.54 6.28 -13.28
C GLY A 58 -7.45 6.27 -12.21
N PRO A 59 -6.70 7.38 -12.08
CA PRO A 59 -5.63 7.50 -11.09
C PRO A 59 -6.20 7.56 -9.67
N SER A 60 -5.48 6.98 -8.72
CA SER A 60 -5.77 7.12 -7.30
C SER A 60 -4.51 7.22 -6.48
N LEU A 61 -4.57 8.05 -5.44
CA LEU A 61 -3.49 8.28 -4.49
C LEU A 61 -4.02 8.04 -3.08
N TYR A 62 -3.21 7.34 -2.29
CA TYR A 62 -3.50 7.03 -0.91
C TYR A 62 -2.34 7.44 -0.02
N TYR A 63 -2.66 8.04 1.12
CA TYR A 63 -1.74 8.25 2.23
C TYR A 63 -1.96 7.15 3.27
N ILE A 64 -0.88 6.49 3.67
CA ILE A 64 -0.87 5.49 4.74
C ILE A 64 0.11 5.97 5.81
N ASP A 65 -0.37 6.18 7.02
CA ASP A 65 0.49 6.57 8.13
C ASP A 65 1.10 5.35 8.86
N TYR A 66 2.10 5.61 9.69
CA TYR A 66 2.80 4.58 10.46
C TYR A 66 1.92 3.86 11.50
N ILE A 67 0.72 4.36 11.82
CA ILE A 67 -0.26 3.69 12.68
C ILE A 67 -1.33 2.92 11.86
N ALA A 68 -1.08 2.77 10.55
CA ALA A 68 -1.89 2.01 9.60
C ALA A 68 -3.31 2.58 9.35
N THR A 69 -3.45 3.91 9.37
CA THR A 69 -4.60 4.56 8.72
C THR A 69 -4.40 4.56 7.20
N LEU A 70 -5.50 4.72 6.45
CA LEU A 70 -5.50 4.79 5.00
C LEU A 70 -6.49 5.85 4.56
N HIS A 71 -5.99 6.86 3.85
CA HIS A 71 -6.81 7.94 3.31
C HIS A 71 -6.60 8.05 1.81
N LYS A 72 -7.68 7.97 1.03
CA LYS A 72 -7.64 8.37 -0.38
C LYS A 72 -7.58 9.90 -0.44
N VAL A 73 -6.65 10.44 -1.22
CA VAL A 73 -6.36 11.87 -1.28
C VAL A 73 -6.11 12.29 -2.73
N ASP A 74 -6.45 13.53 -3.07
CA ASP A 74 -6.19 14.07 -4.41
C ASP A 74 -4.74 14.56 -4.56
N LYS A 75 -4.12 14.94 -3.44
CA LYS A 75 -2.74 15.42 -3.35
C LYS A 75 -2.20 15.14 -1.95
N ALA A 76 -0.93 14.77 -1.87
CA ALA A 76 -0.23 14.61 -0.60
C ALA A 76 1.28 14.80 -0.76
N ALA A 77 1.90 15.27 0.32
CA ALA A 77 3.33 15.36 0.49
C ALA A 77 3.64 15.11 1.97
N PHE A 78 4.76 14.48 2.25
CA PHE A 78 5.30 14.36 3.60
C PHE A 78 6.82 14.20 3.52
N GLY A 79 7.48 14.50 4.64
CA GLY A 79 8.93 14.69 4.70
C GLY A 79 9.25 16.07 5.21
N TYR A 80 10.53 16.31 5.49
CA TYR A 80 11.08 17.62 5.82
C TYR A 80 11.87 18.15 4.62
#